data_AF-A0A352Z3H1-F1
#
_entry.id   AF-A0A352Z3H1-F1
#
_cell.length_a   1.000
_cell.length_b   1.000
_cell.length_c   1.000
_cell.angle_alpha   90.00
_cell.angle_beta   90.00
_cell.angle_gamma   90.00
#
_symmetry.space_group_name_H-M   'P 1'
#
loop_
_entity.id
_entity.type
_entity.pdbx_description
1 polymer ?
#
loop_
_entity_poly.entity_id
_entity_poly.type
_entity_poly.pdbx_seq_one_letter_code
_entity_poly.pdbx_strand_id
1 'polypeptide(L)'
;ERPKDKPFLLSVSFFATHAQDNHPDQYRYQPASEKYYQDDVIPVPETASDEYFNRLPPFISNEANEGRVRWHWRFDTPEKYQKYMKAYYRMLTEMDLAIGRIVEELKDQGVYENTLIIFTGDNGYFHGEHGLADKWYPYEEALRVPLVVFDPRLKPEERNKVVDEFVLNIDIAPAIISAAGSEIPGVMQGRDFSELYLSRNDVKWREDFYYEHPFVTSEKRIPSSEALVTNTEKYILWPHYRYEEYFDLEKDPYEKNNLIEQPEYGERIHDMKNRFAELKALAK
;
A
#
# COMPACT_ATOMS: atom_id res chain seq x y z
N GLU A 1 -1.81 -5.16 30.24
CA GLU A 1 -2.73 -6.26 30.63
C GLU A 1 -4.08 -6.04 29.96
N ARG A 2 -4.71 -7.11 29.44
CA ARG A 2 -6.06 -7.05 28.85
C ARG A 2 -7.16 -7.26 29.91
N PRO A 3 -8.41 -6.84 29.66
CA PRO A 3 -9.56 -7.31 30.43
C PRO A 3 -9.67 -8.84 30.37
N LYS A 4 -9.88 -9.50 31.53
CA LYS A 4 -10.01 -10.96 31.60
C LYS A 4 -11.39 -11.46 31.19
N ASP A 5 -12.44 -10.72 31.56
CA ASP A 5 -13.84 -11.13 31.41
C ASP A 5 -14.61 -10.32 30.35
N LYS A 6 -13.91 -9.64 29.45
CA LYS A 6 -14.52 -8.83 28.37
C LYS A 6 -13.75 -9.03 27.06
N PRO A 7 -14.41 -8.91 25.89
CA PRO A 7 -13.71 -8.80 24.62
C PRO A 7 -12.82 -7.55 24.63
N PHE A 8 -11.75 -7.58 23.85
CA PHE A 8 -10.83 -6.46 23.69
C PHE A 8 -10.50 -6.25 22.21
N LEU A 9 -10.14 -5.01 21.87
CA LEU A 9 -9.52 -4.65 20.61
C LEU A 9 -8.20 -3.98 20.96
N LEU A 10 -7.12 -4.45 20.34
CA LEU A 10 -5.80 -3.83 20.45
C LEU A 10 -5.36 -3.37 19.07
N SER A 11 -5.14 -2.06 18.94
CA SER A 11 -4.49 -1.49 17.75
C SER A 11 -3.04 -1.17 18.10
N VAL A 12 -2.10 -1.75 17.35
CA VAL A 12 -0.66 -1.49 17.49
C VAL A 12 -0.17 -0.91 16.17
N SER A 13 0.19 0.37 16.19
CA SER A 13 0.69 1.08 15.02
C SER A 13 2.19 1.30 15.16
N PHE A 14 2.98 0.48 14.47
CA PHE A 14 4.42 0.67 14.43
C PHE A 14 4.76 1.88 13.57
N PHE A 15 5.69 2.72 14.05
CA PHE A 15 6.25 3.79 13.21
C PHE A 15 7.31 3.25 12.24
N ALA A 16 7.98 2.14 12.58
CA ALA A 16 8.82 1.43 11.62
C ALA A 16 7.93 0.91 10.48
N THR A 17 8.37 0.99 9.21
CA THR A 17 9.71 1.33 8.71
C THR A 17 9.86 2.78 8.22
N HIS A 18 9.02 3.71 8.69
CA HIS A 18 9.03 5.10 8.23
C HIS A 18 10.40 5.78 8.36
N ALA A 19 10.81 6.50 7.31
CA ALA A 19 12.05 7.28 7.29
C ALA A 19 11.98 8.50 8.22
N GLN A 20 13.06 8.83 8.91
CA GLN A 20 13.17 10.03 9.74
C GLN A 20 13.85 11.14 8.95
N ASP A 21 13.05 11.98 8.29
CA ASP A 21 13.53 13.03 7.38
C ASP A 21 14.59 13.95 8.01
N ASN A 22 14.45 14.25 9.30
CA ASN A 22 15.36 15.13 10.04
C ASN A 22 16.61 14.43 10.62
N HIS A 23 16.82 13.15 10.31
CA HIS A 23 17.96 12.37 10.81
C HIS A 23 18.89 11.96 9.65
N PRO A 24 20.23 12.07 9.81
CA PRO A 24 21.17 11.74 8.74
C PRO A 24 21.09 10.28 8.29
N ASP A 25 20.73 9.36 9.20
CA ASP A 25 20.59 7.93 8.86
C ASP A 25 19.26 7.56 8.21
N GLN A 26 18.26 8.46 8.21
CA GLN A 26 16.90 8.24 7.68
C GLN A 26 16.18 7.02 8.28
N TYR A 27 16.64 5.80 8.03
CA TYR A 27 16.14 4.55 8.62
C TYR A 27 16.98 4.14 9.84
N ARG A 28 16.35 4.08 11.01
CA ARG A 28 17.03 3.80 12.28
C ARG A 28 16.64 2.43 12.80
N TYR A 29 17.57 1.49 12.68
CA TYR A 29 17.48 0.15 13.27
C TYR A 29 18.30 0.08 14.56
N GLN A 30 18.04 -0.94 15.37
CA GLN A 30 18.76 -1.25 16.60
C GLN A 30 20.15 -1.83 16.31
N PRO A 31 21.17 -1.53 17.14
CA PRO A 31 22.52 -2.10 16.95
C PRO A 31 22.55 -3.64 16.87
N ALA A 32 21.63 -4.33 17.54
CA ALA A 32 21.54 -5.79 17.51
C ALA A 32 21.18 -6.36 16.13
N SER A 33 20.60 -5.55 15.24
CA SER A 33 20.15 -5.92 13.90
C SER A 33 21.17 -5.59 12.82
N GLU A 34 22.30 -4.94 13.15
CA GLU A 34 23.36 -4.58 12.19
C GLU A 34 23.83 -5.77 11.35
N LYS A 35 23.94 -6.94 12.00
CA LYS A 35 24.36 -8.19 11.35
C LYS A 35 23.44 -8.64 10.21
N TYR A 36 22.16 -8.25 10.22
CA TYR A 36 21.23 -8.67 9.18
C TYR A 36 21.50 -7.91 7.89
N TYR A 37 21.42 -8.62 6.76
CA TYR A 37 21.59 -8.08 5.41
C TYR A 37 22.93 -7.42 5.10
N GLN A 38 23.92 -7.51 5.98
CA GLN A 38 25.22 -6.84 5.79
C GLN A 38 25.92 -7.32 4.51
N ASP A 39 25.85 -8.63 4.23
CA ASP A 39 26.52 -9.30 3.11
C ASP A 39 25.61 -9.47 1.88
N ASP A 40 24.32 -9.15 2.00
CA ASP A 40 23.37 -9.23 0.91
C ASP A 40 23.55 -8.07 -0.08
N VAL A 41 23.19 -8.29 -1.35
CA VAL A 41 23.05 -7.22 -2.34
C VAL A 41 21.56 -7.04 -2.61
N ILE A 42 21.03 -5.88 -2.27
CA ILE A 42 19.60 -5.60 -2.45
C ILE A 42 19.34 -5.35 -3.95
N PRO A 43 18.38 -6.03 -4.58
CA PRO A 43 18.05 -5.76 -5.98
C PRO A 43 17.54 -4.34 -6.14
N VAL A 44 18.03 -3.66 -7.17
CA VAL A 44 17.55 -2.33 -7.56
C VAL A 44 16.38 -2.51 -8.54
N PRO A 45 15.24 -1.84 -8.35
CA PRO A 45 14.11 -1.93 -9.27
C PRO A 45 14.48 -1.50 -10.69
N GLU A 46 13.89 -2.14 -11.69
CA GLU A 46 14.13 -1.80 -13.11
C GLU A 46 13.81 -0.34 -13.41
N THR A 47 12.77 0.21 -12.76
CA THR A 47 12.31 1.59 -12.98
C THR A 47 13.09 2.63 -12.16
N ALA A 48 14.13 2.24 -11.41
CA ALA A 48 14.88 3.14 -10.55
C ALA A 48 15.99 3.90 -11.32
N SER A 49 15.59 4.76 -12.25
CA SER A 49 16.53 5.57 -13.04
C SER A 49 15.96 6.94 -13.42
N ASP A 50 16.86 7.85 -13.79
CA ASP A 50 16.48 9.15 -14.35
C ASP A 50 15.70 9.02 -15.66
N GLU A 51 15.88 7.93 -16.42
CA GLU A 51 15.09 7.69 -17.63
C GLU A 51 13.60 7.59 -17.29
N TYR A 52 13.24 6.79 -16.29
CA TYR A 52 11.84 6.63 -15.89
C TYR A 52 11.30 7.86 -15.16
N PHE A 53 12.14 8.54 -14.37
CA PHE A 53 11.75 9.83 -13.79
C PHE A 53 11.36 10.85 -14.86
N ASN A 54 12.15 10.95 -15.93
CA ASN A 54 11.89 11.89 -17.03
C ASN A 54 10.70 11.49 -17.92
N ARG A 55 10.15 10.28 -17.77
CA ARG A 55 8.91 9.85 -18.44
C ARG A 55 7.65 10.23 -17.66
N LEU A 56 7.77 10.52 -16.36
CA LEU A 56 6.64 10.98 -15.55
C LEU A 56 6.10 12.32 -16.08
N PRO A 57 4.86 12.70 -15.72
CA PRO A 57 4.31 14.00 -16.06
C PRO A 57 5.26 15.15 -15.64
N PRO A 58 5.42 16.22 -16.45
CA PRO A 58 6.42 17.28 -16.19
C PRO A 58 6.31 17.97 -14.82
N PHE A 59 5.11 18.02 -14.24
CA PHE A 59 4.86 18.57 -12.90
C PHE A 59 5.23 17.60 -11.76
N ILE A 60 5.51 16.33 -12.07
CA ILE A 60 6.11 15.35 -11.16
C ILE A 60 7.62 15.25 -11.43
N SER A 61 8.03 15.17 -12.69
CA SER A 61 9.43 15.02 -13.12
C SER A 61 10.25 16.32 -12.98
N ASN A 62 10.23 16.92 -11.80
CA ASN A 62 10.98 18.13 -11.48
C ASN A 62 11.72 17.99 -10.15
N GLU A 63 12.86 18.66 -10.02
CA GLU A 63 13.74 18.53 -8.85
C GLU A 63 13.19 19.17 -7.56
N ALA A 64 12.08 19.91 -7.63
CA ALA A 64 11.38 20.42 -6.45
C ALA A 64 10.27 19.48 -5.95
N ASN A 65 10.02 18.37 -6.66
CA ASN A 65 9.07 17.33 -6.27
C ASN A 65 9.53 16.63 -4.98
N GLU A 66 8.61 16.40 -4.04
CA GLU A 66 8.96 15.80 -2.75
C GLU A 66 9.58 14.41 -2.87
N GLY A 67 9.00 13.55 -3.71
CA GLY A 67 9.51 12.20 -3.93
C GLY A 67 10.91 12.22 -4.54
N ARG A 68 11.16 13.14 -5.48
CA ARG A 68 12.50 13.32 -6.08
C ARG A 68 13.54 13.87 -5.10
N VAL A 69 13.17 14.87 -4.30
CA VAL A 69 14.05 15.42 -3.25
C VAL A 69 14.45 14.31 -2.25
N ARG A 70 13.48 13.50 -1.81
CA ARG A 70 13.72 12.39 -0.90
C ARG A 70 14.50 11.25 -1.55
N TRP A 71 14.32 11.03 -2.84
CA TRP A 71 15.15 10.11 -3.63
C TRP A 71 16.63 10.51 -3.59
N HIS A 72 16.94 11.81 -3.73
CA HIS A 72 18.32 12.29 -3.55
C HIS A 72 18.90 12.03 -2.15
N TRP A 73 18.06 11.99 -1.12
CA TRP A 73 18.54 11.68 0.22
C TRP A 73 18.88 10.20 0.38
N ARG A 74 18.20 9.30 -0.36
CA ARG A 74 18.18 7.86 -0.08
C ARG A 74 18.71 6.96 -1.21
N PHE A 75 18.49 7.30 -2.47
CA PHE A 75 18.58 6.32 -3.55
C PHE A 75 19.35 6.81 -4.79
N ASP A 76 19.85 8.05 -4.82
CA ASP A 76 20.55 8.64 -5.98
C ASP A 76 21.94 8.07 -6.30
N THR A 77 22.45 7.15 -5.50
CA THR A 77 23.71 6.44 -5.75
C THR A 77 23.55 4.97 -5.34
N PRO A 78 24.26 4.03 -6.00
CA PRO A 78 24.23 2.62 -5.63
C PRO A 78 24.59 2.40 -4.14
N GLU A 79 25.55 3.15 -3.61
CA GLU A 79 25.98 3.05 -2.22
C GLU A 79 24.89 3.50 -1.24
N LYS A 80 24.23 4.62 -1.51
CA LYS A 80 23.09 5.06 -0.69
C LYS A 80 21.94 4.05 -0.79
N TYR A 81 21.60 3.59 -1.99
CA TYR A 81 20.56 2.59 -2.19
C TYR A 81 20.79 1.34 -1.32
N GLN A 82 21.98 0.74 -1.43
CA GLN A 82 22.34 -0.43 -0.62
C GLN A 82 22.31 -0.12 0.88
N LYS A 83 22.86 1.02 1.31
CA LYS A 83 22.87 1.43 2.73
C LYS A 83 21.45 1.52 3.29
N TYR A 84 20.57 2.28 2.64
CA TYR A 84 19.26 2.59 3.18
C TYR A 84 18.26 1.45 3.02
N MET A 85 18.34 0.65 1.96
CA MET A 85 17.48 -0.53 1.84
C MET A 85 17.83 -1.63 2.85
N LYS A 86 19.12 -1.85 3.13
CA LYS A 86 19.53 -2.75 4.23
C LYS A 86 19.01 -2.26 5.58
N ALA A 87 19.12 -0.96 5.84
CA ALA A 87 18.59 -0.34 7.05
C ALA A 87 17.06 -0.48 7.16
N TYR A 88 16.34 -0.27 6.06
CA TYR A 88 14.89 -0.47 5.96
C TYR A 88 14.50 -1.92 6.30
N TYR A 89 15.17 -2.92 5.70
CA TYR A 89 14.89 -4.32 6.00
C TYR A 89 15.24 -4.72 7.43
N ARG A 90 16.28 -4.14 8.04
CA ARG A 90 16.58 -4.35 9.47
C ARG A 90 15.44 -3.86 10.36
N MET A 91 14.90 -2.67 10.08
CA MET A 91 13.72 -2.15 10.78
C MET A 91 12.50 -3.07 10.57
N LEU A 92 12.33 -3.64 9.38
CA LEU A 92 11.27 -4.60 9.10
C LEU A 92 11.42 -5.88 9.92
N THR A 93 12.64 -6.44 10.00
CA THR A 93 12.95 -7.59 10.87
C THR A 93 12.66 -7.28 12.35
N GLU A 94 12.98 -6.08 12.82
CA GLU A 94 12.71 -5.68 14.19
C GLU A 94 11.21 -5.59 14.49
N MET A 95 10.42 -5.09 13.54
CA MET A 95 8.97 -5.07 13.63
C MET A 95 8.41 -6.50 13.66
N ASP A 96 8.90 -7.38 12.78
CA ASP A 96 8.52 -8.80 12.75
C ASP A 96 8.80 -9.49 14.10
N LEU A 97 9.98 -9.29 14.68
CA LEU A 97 10.31 -9.80 16.02
C LEU A 97 9.39 -9.23 17.11
N ALA A 98 8.98 -7.96 16.99
CA ALA A 98 8.05 -7.34 17.93
C ALA A 98 6.64 -7.93 17.81
N ILE A 99 6.17 -8.19 16.60
CA ILE A 99 4.90 -8.89 16.32
C ILE A 99 4.95 -10.30 16.89
N GLY A 100 6.08 -11.02 16.70
CA GLY A 100 6.29 -12.35 17.27
C GLY A 100 6.11 -12.37 18.80
N ARG A 101 6.63 -11.36 19.51
CA ARG A 101 6.40 -11.23 20.97
C ARG A 101 4.94 -11.02 21.34
N ILE A 102 4.18 -10.27 20.55
CA ILE A 102 2.73 -10.07 20.77
C ILE A 102 2.00 -11.41 20.59
N VAL A 103 2.34 -12.16 19.54
CA VAL A 103 1.75 -13.47 19.27
C VAL A 103 2.06 -14.48 20.38
N GLU A 104 3.30 -14.54 20.86
CA GLU A 104 3.66 -15.41 21.99
C GLU A 104 2.93 -15.02 23.26
N GLU A 105 2.80 -13.73 23.56
CA GLU A 105 2.02 -13.26 24.72
C GLU A 105 0.54 -13.67 24.63
N LEU A 106 -0.07 -13.65 23.45
CA LEU A 106 -1.44 -14.15 23.25
C LEU A 106 -1.55 -15.67 23.52
N LYS A 107 -0.51 -16.44 23.18
CA LYS A 107 -0.45 -17.89 23.45
C LYS A 107 -0.26 -18.16 24.94
N ASP A 108 0.64 -17.44 25.60
CA ASP A 108 0.90 -17.57 27.04
C ASP A 108 -0.34 -17.24 27.88
N GLN A 109 -1.13 -16.26 27.43
CA GLN A 109 -2.42 -15.93 28.03
C GLN A 109 -3.57 -16.88 27.65
N GLY A 110 -3.33 -17.85 26.77
CA GLY A 110 -4.32 -18.83 26.32
C GLY A 110 -5.45 -18.26 25.45
N VAL A 111 -5.24 -17.11 24.79
CA VAL A 111 -6.27 -16.44 23.97
C VAL A 111 -5.97 -16.38 22.49
N TYR A 112 -4.81 -16.89 22.05
CA TYR A 112 -4.41 -16.91 20.65
C TYR A 112 -5.47 -17.54 19.72
N GLU A 113 -6.00 -18.71 20.06
CA GLU A 113 -7.03 -19.41 19.27
C GLU A 113 -8.42 -18.75 19.34
N ASN A 114 -8.55 -17.62 20.04
CA ASN A 114 -9.76 -16.80 20.10
C ASN A 114 -9.48 -15.34 19.72
N THR A 115 -8.40 -15.09 18.98
CA THR A 115 -7.99 -13.74 18.56
C THR A 115 -7.89 -13.67 17.05
N LEU A 116 -8.69 -12.80 16.43
CA LEU A 116 -8.49 -12.35 15.04
C LEU A 116 -7.26 -11.42 15.01
N ILE A 117 -6.28 -11.73 14.17
CA ILE A 117 -5.11 -10.89 13.96
C ILE A 117 -5.12 -10.39 12.53
N ILE A 118 -5.10 -9.08 12.35
CA ILE A 118 -5.00 -8.41 11.05
C ILE A 118 -3.69 -7.61 11.06
N PHE A 119 -2.82 -7.90 10.09
CA PHE A 119 -1.60 -7.15 9.82
C PHE A 119 -1.70 -6.47 8.46
N THR A 120 -1.43 -5.16 8.41
CA THR A 120 -1.45 -4.39 7.17
C THR A 120 -0.48 -3.21 7.21
N GLY A 121 -0.13 -2.69 6.04
CA GLY A 121 0.47 -1.36 5.87
C GLY A 121 -0.58 -0.26 5.73
N ASP A 122 -0.17 1.00 5.91
CA ASP A 122 -0.98 2.19 5.67
C ASP A 122 -0.97 2.63 4.19
N ASN A 123 0.12 2.33 3.49
CA ASN A 123 0.42 2.68 2.11
C ASN A 123 1.61 1.85 1.61
N GLY A 124 1.77 1.78 0.30
CA GLY A 124 3.00 1.31 -0.31
C GLY A 124 4.15 2.33 -0.17
N TYR A 125 5.23 2.12 -0.91
CA TYR A 125 6.41 2.97 -0.90
C TYR A 125 7.27 2.78 -2.17
N PHE A 126 7.62 3.89 -2.84
CA PHE A 126 8.69 3.96 -3.83
C PHE A 126 10.04 3.83 -3.12
N HIS A 127 10.73 2.74 -3.37
CA HIS A 127 12.09 2.48 -2.90
C HIS A 127 13.15 2.90 -3.92
N GLY A 128 12.78 3.73 -4.91
CA GLY A 128 13.63 4.15 -6.01
C GLY A 128 12.92 4.10 -7.35
N GLU A 129 11.86 3.30 -7.46
CA GLU A 129 11.00 3.17 -8.64
C GLU A 129 10.58 4.54 -9.16
N HIS A 130 10.57 4.67 -10.49
CA HIS A 130 10.32 5.92 -11.22
C HIS A 130 11.26 7.09 -10.83
N GLY A 131 12.40 6.81 -10.19
CA GLY A 131 13.31 7.83 -9.66
C GLY A 131 12.72 8.64 -8.51
N LEU A 132 11.78 8.03 -7.77
CA LEU A 132 11.08 8.62 -6.64
C LEU A 132 11.39 7.87 -5.34
N ALA A 133 11.13 8.54 -4.22
CA ALA A 133 10.99 7.93 -2.91
C ALA A 133 9.63 8.29 -2.31
N ASP A 134 9.20 7.55 -1.29
CA ASP A 134 7.97 7.82 -0.54
C ASP A 134 6.69 7.30 -1.21
N LYS A 135 5.54 8.00 -1.12
CA LYS A 135 4.22 7.35 -1.31
C LYS A 135 3.10 8.26 -1.80
N TRP A 136 3.45 9.26 -2.60
CA TRP A 136 2.54 10.38 -2.88
C TRP A 136 1.60 10.18 -4.07
N TYR A 137 1.83 9.15 -4.90
CA TYR A 137 1.26 9.07 -6.25
C TYR A 137 0.59 7.72 -6.52
N PRO A 138 -0.45 7.66 -7.37
CA PRO A 138 -1.28 6.47 -7.58
C PRO A 138 -0.64 5.34 -8.41
N TYR A 139 0.68 5.17 -8.34
CA TYR A 139 1.35 4.02 -8.95
C TYR A 139 1.34 2.82 -7.97
N GLU A 140 1.45 1.61 -8.52
CA GLU A 140 1.31 0.33 -7.79
C GLU A 140 2.20 0.27 -6.55
N GLU A 141 3.43 0.78 -6.63
CA GLU A 141 4.39 0.77 -5.54
C GLU A 141 3.88 1.51 -4.30
N ALA A 142 3.11 2.59 -4.48
CA ALA A 142 2.58 3.40 -3.38
C ALA A 142 1.15 3.00 -2.97
N LEU A 143 0.40 2.32 -3.84
CA LEU A 143 -0.96 1.87 -3.55
C LEU A 143 -1.00 0.52 -2.83
N ARG A 144 -0.17 -0.44 -3.25
CA ARG A 144 -0.30 -1.83 -2.80
C ARG A 144 0.37 -2.04 -1.44
N VAL A 145 -0.38 -2.62 -0.51
CA VAL A 145 0.09 -2.96 0.84
C VAL A 145 -0.05 -4.45 1.13
N PRO A 146 0.79 -5.03 2.01
CA PRO A 146 0.52 -6.36 2.52
C PRO A 146 -0.75 -6.35 3.38
N LEU A 147 -1.56 -7.40 3.26
CA LEU A 147 -2.66 -7.70 4.19
C LEU A 147 -2.56 -9.18 4.56
N VAL A 148 -2.31 -9.47 5.84
CA VAL A 148 -2.26 -10.83 6.38
C VAL A 148 -3.29 -10.95 7.49
N VAL A 149 -4.14 -11.97 7.38
CA VAL A 149 -5.26 -12.19 8.30
C VAL A 149 -5.16 -13.59 8.88
N PHE A 150 -5.00 -13.67 10.20
CA PHE A 150 -5.20 -14.89 10.96
C PHE A 150 -6.58 -14.84 11.60
N ASP A 151 -7.51 -15.63 11.08
CA ASP A 151 -8.84 -15.78 11.66
C ASP A 151 -8.97 -17.17 12.31
N PRO A 152 -9.16 -17.25 13.64
CA PRO A 152 -9.26 -18.52 14.35
C PRO A 152 -10.51 -19.33 13.95
N ARG A 153 -11.49 -18.71 13.29
CA ARG A 153 -12.69 -19.39 12.77
C ARG A 153 -12.37 -20.30 11.58
N LEU A 154 -11.25 -20.08 10.89
CA LEU A 154 -10.77 -20.97 9.83
C LEU A 154 -10.16 -22.25 10.41
N LYS A 155 -10.57 -23.39 9.85
CA LYS A 155 -9.95 -24.67 10.18
C LYS A 155 -8.52 -24.72 9.60
N PRO A 156 -7.59 -25.50 10.19
CA PRO A 156 -6.21 -25.57 9.73
C PRO A 156 -6.03 -25.85 8.23
N GLU A 157 -6.86 -26.70 7.65
CA GLU A 157 -6.85 -27.05 6.22
C GLU A 157 -7.32 -25.91 5.29
N GLU A 158 -7.87 -24.84 5.84
CA GLU A 158 -8.42 -23.69 5.12
C GLU A 158 -7.49 -22.48 5.20
N ARG A 159 -6.45 -22.55 6.02
CA ARG A 159 -5.44 -21.51 6.23
C ARG A 159 -4.39 -21.53 5.10
N ASN A 160 -3.54 -20.51 5.08
CA ASN A 160 -2.45 -20.34 4.10
C ASN A 160 -2.94 -20.21 2.65
N LYS A 161 -4.10 -19.58 2.45
CA LYS A 161 -4.61 -19.24 1.12
C LYS A 161 -4.26 -17.81 0.77
N VAL A 162 -4.06 -17.58 -0.53
CA VAL A 162 -3.96 -16.24 -1.11
C VAL A 162 -5.35 -15.89 -1.67
N VAL A 163 -5.77 -14.66 -1.41
CA VAL A 163 -7.01 -14.06 -1.91
C VAL A 163 -6.56 -12.93 -2.83
N ASP A 164 -6.92 -13.02 -4.10
CA ASP A 164 -6.46 -12.08 -5.14
C ASP A 164 -7.42 -10.89 -5.31
N GLU A 165 -8.63 -10.99 -4.77
CA GLU A 165 -9.65 -9.95 -4.81
C GLU A 165 -9.23 -8.69 -4.06
N PHE A 166 -9.61 -7.51 -4.59
CA PHE A 166 -9.26 -6.23 -4.00
C PHE A 166 -9.81 -6.06 -2.58
N VAL A 167 -8.92 -5.90 -1.61
CA VAL A 167 -9.27 -5.40 -0.27
C VAL A 167 -8.70 -4.00 -0.09
N LEU A 168 -9.54 -3.08 0.37
CA LEU A 168 -9.19 -1.68 0.58
C LEU A 168 -9.01 -1.38 2.07
N ASN A 169 -8.29 -0.31 2.39
CA ASN A 169 -8.15 0.17 3.77
C ASN A 169 -9.51 0.44 4.45
N ILE A 170 -10.53 0.86 3.69
CA ILE A 170 -11.89 1.10 4.19
C ILE A 170 -12.64 -0.19 4.59
N ASP A 171 -12.14 -1.37 4.20
CA ASP A 171 -12.76 -2.67 4.50
C ASP A 171 -12.33 -3.22 5.87
N ILE A 172 -11.26 -2.68 6.45
CA ILE A 172 -10.72 -3.14 7.74
C ILE A 172 -11.74 -2.95 8.87
N ALA A 173 -12.39 -1.79 8.94
CA ALA A 173 -13.38 -1.51 9.99
C ALA A 173 -14.64 -2.39 9.88
N PRO A 174 -15.30 -2.53 8.71
CA PRO A 174 -16.39 -3.49 8.51
C PRO A 174 -16.05 -4.91 8.94
N ALA A 175 -14.87 -5.43 8.57
CA ALA A 175 -14.45 -6.78 8.94
C ALA A 175 -14.27 -6.96 10.45
N ILE A 176 -13.69 -5.97 11.14
CA ILE A 176 -13.57 -5.99 12.61
C ILE A 176 -14.94 -5.95 13.29
N ILE A 177 -15.85 -5.10 12.81
CA ILE A 177 -17.22 -4.98 13.35
C ILE A 177 -17.99 -6.29 13.20
N SER A 178 -17.91 -6.90 12.01
CA SER A 178 -18.51 -8.20 11.73
C SER A 178 -17.93 -9.31 12.61
N ALA A 179 -16.60 -9.35 12.77
CA ALA A 179 -15.94 -10.31 13.66
C ALA A 179 -16.36 -10.14 15.14
N ALA A 180 -16.69 -8.91 15.56
CA ALA A 180 -17.25 -8.64 16.88
C ALA A 180 -18.75 -8.99 17.01
N GLY A 181 -19.38 -9.54 15.97
CA GLY A 181 -20.80 -9.91 15.94
C GLY A 181 -21.75 -8.72 15.93
N SER A 182 -21.27 -7.55 15.50
CA SER A 182 -22.05 -6.31 15.45
C SER A 182 -22.49 -5.99 14.02
N GLU A 183 -23.59 -5.25 13.88
CA GLU A 183 -24.08 -4.79 12.57
C GLU A 183 -23.16 -3.70 12.00
N ILE A 184 -22.76 -3.84 10.74
CA ILE A 184 -21.95 -2.86 10.03
C ILE A 184 -22.81 -1.62 9.75
N PRO A 185 -22.42 -0.43 10.23
CA PRO A 185 -23.17 0.79 9.94
C PRO A 185 -23.28 1.05 8.44
N GLY A 186 -24.49 1.26 7.92
CA GLY A 186 -24.73 1.50 6.49
C GLY A 186 -24.11 2.78 5.90
N VAL A 187 -23.47 3.61 6.74
CA VAL A 187 -22.66 4.75 6.30
C VAL A 187 -21.27 4.33 5.81
N MET A 188 -20.78 3.15 6.20
CA MET A 188 -19.48 2.65 5.76
C MET A 188 -19.55 2.20 4.30
N GLN A 189 -18.58 2.64 3.50
CA GLN A 189 -18.47 2.25 2.08
C GLN A 189 -17.65 0.97 1.88
N GLY A 190 -16.84 0.60 2.88
CA GLY A 190 -16.11 -0.66 2.87
C GLY A 190 -17.04 -1.86 3.04
N ARG A 191 -16.51 -3.04 2.76
CA ARG A 191 -17.21 -4.33 2.85
C ARG A 191 -16.43 -5.26 3.79
N ASP A 192 -17.14 -6.17 4.45
CA ASP A 192 -16.50 -7.19 5.26
C ASP A 192 -15.75 -8.19 4.35
N PHE A 193 -14.43 -8.06 4.27
CA PHE A 193 -13.60 -8.94 3.46
C PHE A 193 -13.50 -10.37 4.05
N SER A 194 -14.02 -10.63 5.25
CA SER A 194 -14.07 -12.00 5.79
C SER A 194 -14.97 -12.92 4.98
N GLU A 195 -15.91 -12.36 4.21
CA GLU A 195 -16.69 -13.12 3.23
C GLU A 195 -15.79 -13.84 2.21
N LEU A 196 -14.66 -13.24 1.81
CA LEU A 196 -13.76 -13.81 0.81
C LEU A 196 -13.10 -15.13 1.25
N TYR A 197 -12.95 -15.36 2.56
CA TYR A 197 -12.28 -16.56 3.08
C TYR A 197 -13.12 -17.42 4.03
N LEU A 198 -14.19 -16.88 4.64
CA LEU A 198 -15.11 -17.66 5.49
C LEU A 198 -16.36 -18.14 4.74
N SER A 199 -16.75 -17.48 3.65
CA SER A 199 -17.92 -17.90 2.88
C SER A 199 -17.69 -19.27 2.22
N ARG A 200 -18.79 -20.02 2.08
CA ARG A 200 -18.82 -21.29 1.33
C ARG A 200 -19.37 -21.13 -0.09
N ASN A 201 -19.80 -19.93 -0.43
CA ASN A 201 -20.42 -19.60 -1.71
C ASN A 201 -19.60 -18.53 -2.43
N ASP A 202 -19.80 -18.42 -3.74
CA ASP A 202 -19.24 -17.35 -4.55
C ASP A 202 -19.72 -15.99 -4.01
N VAL A 203 -18.76 -15.15 -3.63
CA VAL A 203 -19.02 -13.80 -3.13
C VAL A 203 -18.91 -12.83 -4.30
N LYS A 204 -19.96 -12.05 -4.55
CA LYS A 204 -19.87 -10.96 -5.51
C LYS A 204 -19.03 -9.83 -4.92
N TRP A 205 -17.80 -9.70 -5.38
CA TRP A 205 -16.87 -8.72 -4.86
C TRP A 205 -16.71 -7.49 -5.77
N ARG A 206 -15.82 -6.55 -5.39
CA ARG A 206 -15.48 -5.40 -6.23
C ARG A 206 -14.37 -5.78 -7.21
N GLU A 207 -14.42 -5.21 -8.40
CA GLU A 207 -13.43 -5.40 -9.47
C GLU A 207 -12.67 -4.11 -9.78
N ASP A 208 -13.07 -3.01 -9.14
CA ASP A 208 -12.46 -1.71 -9.25
C ASP A 208 -12.56 -0.93 -7.94
N PHE A 209 -11.75 0.12 -7.84
CA PHE A 209 -11.87 1.11 -6.78
C PHE A 209 -11.44 2.50 -7.24
N TYR A 210 -11.97 3.50 -6.54
CA TYR A 210 -11.56 4.89 -6.68
C TYR A 210 -10.49 5.22 -5.64
N TYR A 211 -9.44 5.88 -6.09
CA TYR A 211 -8.38 6.42 -5.28
C TYR A 211 -8.42 7.95 -5.32
N GLU A 212 -8.16 8.57 -4.18
CA GLU A 212 -7.94 10.01 -4.08
C GLU A 212 -6.75 10.33 -3.19
N HIS A 213 -6.02 11.35 -3.61
CA HIS A 213 -5.01 12.01 -2.82
C HIS A 213 -5.12 13.53 -3.01
N PRO A 214 -5.68 14.26 -2.03
CA PRO A 214 -5.77 15.71 -2.10
C PRO A 214 -4.40 16.35 -1.96
N PHE A 215 -4.25 17.59 -2.40
CA PHE A 215 -3.02 18.34 -2.15
C PHE A 215 -2.81 18.51 -0.64
N VAL A 216 -1.59 18.29 -0.16
CA VAL A 216 -1.27 18.44 1.27
C VAL A 216 -0.69 19.83 1.55
N THR A 217 0.28 20.27 0.75
CA THR A 217 0.99 21.55 0.97
C THR A 217 1.09 22.44 -0.25
N SER A 218 1.43 21.88 -1.42
CA SER A 218 1.68 22.65 -2.63
C SER A 218 1.53 21.78 -3.86
N GLU A 219 0.76 22.27 -4.84
CA GLU A 219 0.56 21.65 -6.17
C GLU A 219 1.86 21.33 -6.90
N LYS A 220 2.95 22.09 -6.63
CA LYS A 220 4.25 21.93 -7.28
C LYS A 220 5.14 20.89 -6.60
N ARG A 221 4.98 20.74 -5.29
CA ARG A 221 5.80 19.85 -4.47
C ARG A 221 5.18 18.46 -4.36
N ILE A 222 3.87 18.41 -4.13
CA ILE A 222 3.07 17.20 -4.00
C ILE A 222 1.75 17.44 -4.76
N PRO A 223 1.72 17.18 -6.07
CA PRO A 223 0.50 17.25 -6.88
C PRO A 223 -0.62 16.38 -6.32
N SER A 224 -1.86 16.88 -6.36
CA SER A 224 -3.06 16.07 -6.08
C SER A 224 -3.33 15.12 -7.23
N SER A 225 -3.91 13.96 -6.94
CA SER A 225 -4.24 12.94 -7.92
C SER A 225 -5.50 12.17 -7.53
N GLU A 226 -6.19 11.68 -8.54
CA GLU A 226 -7.33 10.77 -8.42
C GLU A 226 -7.12 9.62 -9.41
N ALA A 227 -7.60 8.42 -9.11
CA ALA A 227 -7.49 7.30 -10.03
C ALA A 227 -8.68 6.34 -9.97
N LEU A 228 -8.94 5.66 -11.09
CA LEU A 228 -9.71 4.42 -11.14
C LEU A 228 -8.71 3.29 -11.35
N VAL A 229 -8.75 2.30 -10.47
CA VAL A 229 -7.87 1.13 -10.51
C VAL A 229 -8.73 -0.12 -10.71
N THR A 230 -8.36 -0.95 -11.68
CA THR A 230 -8.90 -2.31 -11.88
C THR A 230 -7.75 -3.32 -11.80
N ASN A 231 -8.06 -4.62 -11.92
CA ASN A 231 -7.03 -5.67 -11.93
C ASN A 231 -6.07 -5.58 -13.13
N THR A 232 -6.49 -4.94 -14.22
CA THR A 232 -5.81 -4.98 -15.51
C THR A 232 -5.48 -3.60 -16.06
N GLU A 233 -6.07 -2.55 -15.51
CA GLU A 233 -5.99 -1.20 -16.05
C GLU A 233 -5.99 -0.16 -14.95
N LYS A 234 -5.37 0.98 -15.24
CA LYS A 234 -5.40 2.15 -14.38
C LYS A 234 -5.62 3.41 -15.18
N TYR A 235 -6.53 4.25 -14.70
CA TYR A 235 -6.73 5.61 -15.21
C TYR A 235 -6.43 6.60 -14.10
N ILE A 236 -5.57 7.58 -14.37
CA ILE A 236 -5.14 8.60 -13.41
C ILE A 236 -5.54 9.98 -13.94
N LEU A 237 -6.10 10.80 -13.06
CA LEU A 237 -6.39 12.21 -13.30
C LEU A 237 -5.58 13.08 -12.34
N TRP A 238 -4.89 14.06 -12.90
CA TRP A 238 -4.20 15.13 -12.17
C TRP A 238 -5.06 16.41 -12.30
N PRO A 239 -6.04 16.62 -11.41
CA PRO A 239 -7.14 17.57 -11.65
C PRO A 239 -6.65 19.01 -11.82
N HIS A 240 -5.61 19.41 -11.07
CA HIS A 240 -5.05 20.76 -11.16
C HIS A 240 -4.40 21.03 -12.54
N TYR A 241 -3.73 20.02 -13.08
CA TYR A 241 -2.99 20.14 -14.35
C TYR A 241 -3.83 19.77 -15.57
N ARG A 242 -5.05 19.24 -15.36
CA ARG A 242 -5.91 18.66 -16.41
C ARG A 242 -5.14 17.65 -17.26
N TYR A 243 -4.31 16.87 -16.58
CA TYR A 243 -3.46 15.86 -17.18
C TYR A 243 -4.00 14.49 -16.81
N GLU A 244 -3.95 13.57 -17.76
CA GLU A 244 -4.51 12.24 -17.64
C GLU A 244 -3.46 11.22 -18.03
N GLU A 245 -3.48 10.07 -17.36
CA GLU A 245 -2.66 8.92 -17.70
C GLU A 245 -3.55 7.67 -17.78
N TYR A 246 -3.15 6.73 -18.62
CA TYR A 246 -3.79 5.42 -18.71
C TYR A 246 -2.72 4.34 -18.86
N PHE A 247 -2.85 3.26 -18.11
CA PHE A 247 -1.91 2.14 -18.06
C PHE A 247 -2.64 0.80 -18.24
N ASP A 248 -2.04 -0.07 -19.05
CA ASP A 248 -2.43 -1.48 -19.23
C ASP A 248 -1.55 -2.33 -18.29
N LEU A 249 -2.05 -2.65 -17.10
CA LEU A 249 -1.29 -3.29 -16.02
C LEU A 249 -0.94 -4.75 -16.32
N GLU A 250 -1.65 -5.41 -17.24
CA GLU A 250 -1.30 -6.77 -17.67
C GLU A 250 -0.01 -6.79 -18.51
N LYS A 251 0.18 -5.77 -19.36
CA LYS A 251 1.37 -5.65 -20.22
C LYS A 251 2.49 -4.84 -19.58
N ASP A 252 2.12 -3.87 -18.73
CA ASP A 252 3.03 -2.93 -18.10
C ASP A 252 2.72 -2.82 -16.60
N PRO A 253 3.04 -3.87 -15.81
CA PRO A 253 2.73 -3.91 -14.38
C PRO A 253 3.54 -2.90 -13.55
N TYR A 254 4.51 -2.22 -14.16
CA TYR A 254 5.34 -1.17 -13.55
C TYR A 254 5.04 0.21 -14.14
N GLU A 255 3.92 0.36 -14.85
CA GLU A 255 3.38 1.66 -15.29
C GLU A 255 4.41 2.55 -15.99
N LYS A 256 5.23 1.94 -16.86
CA LYS A 256 6.37 2.57 -17.54
C LYS A 256 5.96 3.44 -18.72
N ASN A 257 4.78 3.20 -19.29
CA ASN A 257 4.32 3.82 -20.53
C ASN A 257 2.90 4.34 -20.38
N ASN A 258 2.74 5.66 -20.40
CA ASN A 258 1.42 6.28 -20.46
C ASN A 258 0.81 6.07 -21.87
N LEU A 259 -0.33 5.39 -21.93
CA LEU A 259 -1.02 5.01 -23.16
C LEU A 259 -2.23 5.93 -23.47
N ILE A 260 -2.41 7.05 -22.75
CA ILE A 260 -3.58 7.93 -22.87
C ILE A 260 -3.83 8.47 -24.28
N GLU A 261 -2.77 8.65 -25.09
CA GLU A 261 -2.85 9.15 -26.46
C GLU A 261 -2.91 8.05 -27.54
N GLN A 262 -2.87 6.77 -27.14
CA GLN A 262 -2.82 5.65 -28.08
C GLN A 262 -4.22 5.31 -28.63
N PRO A 263 -4.48 5.48 -29.94
CA PRO A 263 -5.83 5.34 -30.50
C PRO A 263 -6.46 3.96 -30.28
N GLU A 264 -5.66 2.90 -30.25
CA GLU A 264 -6.14 1.53 -30.05
C GLU A 264 -6.74 1.28 -28.65
N TYR A 265 -6.47 2.17 -27.68
CA TYR A 265 -7.02 2.12 -26.33
C TYR A 265 -8.23 3.05 -26.13
N GLY A 266 -8.65 3.80 -27.17
CA GLY A 266 -9.64 4.87 -27.04
C GLY A 266 -10.99 4.46 -26.45
N GLU A 267 -11.51 3.27 -26.80
CA GLU A 267 -12.76 2.74 -26.25
C GLU A 267 -12.61 2.39 -24.76
N ARG A 268 -11.52 1.69 -24.39
CA ARG A 268 -11.21 1.33 -22.99
C ARG A 268 -11.04 2.57 -22.12
N ILE A 269 -10.31 3.57 -22.60
CA ILE A 269 -10.12 4.86 -21.90
C ILE A 269 -11.46 5.57 -21.70
N HIS A 270 -12.36 5.55 -22.69
CA HIS A 270 -13.69 6.13 -22.57
C HIS A 270 -14.51 5.45 -21.46
N ASP A 271 -14.51 4.12 -21.44
CA ASP A 271 -15.23 3.34 -20.43
C ASP A 271 -14.66 3.56 -19.02
N MET A 272 -13.33 3.57 -18.88
CA MET A 272 -12.68 3.89 -17.60
C MET A 272 -13.03 5.30 -17.11
N LYS A 273 -13.09 6.30 -17.98
CA LYS A 273 -13.48 7.67 -17.59
C LYS A 273 -14.92 7.74 -17.12
N ASN A 274 -15.84 7.03 -17.79
CA ASN A 274 -17.24 6.95 -17.36
C ASN A 274 -17.33 6.29 -15.98
N ARG A 275 -16.66 5.15 -15.80
CA ARG A 275 -16.64 4.42 -14.52
C ARG A 275 -15.99 5.21 -13.39
N PHE A 276 -14.92 5.93 -13.69
CA PHE A 276 -14.27 6.85 -12.77
C PHE A 276 -15.23 7.94 -12.28
N ALA A 277 -15.98 8.56 -13.20
CA ALA A 277 -16.96 9.59 -12.85
C ALA A 277 -18.10 9.04 -11.96
N GLU A 278 -18.56 7.81 -12.22
CA GLU A 278 -19.54 7.13 -11.38
C GLU A 278 -19.02 6.93 -9.95
N LEU A 279 -17.82 6.35 -9.79
CA LEU A 279 -17.26 6.08 -8.47
C LEU A 279 -16.93 7.38 -7.73
N LYS A 280 -16.41 8.39 -8.42
CA LYS A 280 -16.14 9.70 -7.85
C LYS A 280 -17.42 10.37 -7.31
N ALA A 281 -18.55 10.23 -8.01
CA ALA A 281 -19.83 10.76 -7.54
C ALA A 281 -20.39 10.00 -6.31
N LEU A 282 -19.93 8.76 -6.10
CA LEU A 282 -20.31 7.93 -4.96
C LEU A 282 -19.38 8.13 -3.75
N ALA A 283 -18.12 8.56 -3.97
CA ALA A 283 -17.20 8.93 -2.90
C ALA A 283 -17.81 10.10 -2.10
N LYS A 284 -17.90 9.93 -0.77
CA LYS A 284 -18.54 10.89 0.15
C LYS A 284 -17.54 11.46 1.12
#